data_AF-A0A1G6J7S5-F1
#
_entry.id   AF-A0A1G6J7S5-F1
#
_cell.length_a   1.000
_cell.length_b   1.000
_cell.length_c   1.000
_cell.angle_alpha   90.00
_cell.angle_beta   90.00
_cell.angle_gamma   90.00
#
_symmetry.space_group_name_H-M   'P 1'
#
loop_
_entity.id
_entity.type
_entity.pdbx_description
1 polymer ?
#
loop_
_entity_poly.entity_id
_entity_poly.type
_entity_poly.pdbx_seq_one_letter_code
_entity_poly.pdbx_strand_id
1 'polypeptide(L)'
;MDVSEDLLAQIWASLEETGVWVAPEAAAEVSAEELADLESAVAEVPTPTYVVVQPDLDDFAGEPAELLTQLHDRYDGDGLYLAPQFYGGLDRLNLTDRAWGTEVDPW
;
A
#
# COMPACT_ATOMS: atom_id res chain seq x y z
N MET A 1 -14.17 9.61 6.39
CA MET A 1 -14.73 8.63 7.35
C MET A 1 -13.56 7.78 7.76
N ASP A 2 -13.20 7.72 9.05
CA ASP A 2 -11.95 7.03 9.44
C ASP A 2 -12.00 5.54 9.14
N VAL A 3 -10.87 4.95 8.74
CA VAL A 3 -10.76 3.51 8.51
C VAL A 3 -10.87 2.80 9.85
N SER A 4 -11.53 1.64 9.92
CA SER A 4 -11.64 0.93 11.20
C SER A 4 -10.25 0.51 11.72
N GLU A 5 -10.06 0.60 13.04
CA GLU A 5 -8.78 0.25 13.68
C GLU A 5 -8.37 -1.22 13.39
N ASP A 6 -9.35 -2.13 13.35
CA ASP A 6 -9.12 -3.53 13.02
C ASP A 6 -8.57 -3.71 11.59
N LEU A 7 -9.06 -2.92 10.63
CA LEU A 7 -8.60 -2.96 9.25
C LEU A 7 -7.18 -2.38 9.12
N LEU A 8 -6.90 -1.25 9.78
CA LEU A 8 -5.56 -0.68 9.83
C LEU A 8 -4.54 -1.66 10.42
N ALA A 9 -4.92 -2.39 11.48
CA ALA A 9 -4.06 -3.40 12.09
C ALA A 9 -3.83 -4.61 11.18
N GLN A 10 -4.84 -5.05 10.44
CA GLN A 10 -4.70 -6.13 9.47
C GLN A 10 -3.76 -5.73 8.32
N ILE A 11 -3.95 -4.53 7.77
CA ILE A 11 -3.10 -4.00 6.69
C ILE A 11 -1.66 -3.93 7.18
N TRP A 12 -1.44 -3.30 8.33
CA TRP A 12 -0.11 -3.12 8.88
C TRP A 12 0.62 -4.45 9.14
N ALA A 13 -0.08 -5.46 9.66
CA ALA A 13 0.53 -6.77 9.88
C ALA A 13 1.09 -7.38 8.59
N SER A 14 0.37 -7.30 7.47
CA SER A 14 0.88 -7.78 6.17
C SER A 14 2.02 -6.92 5.64
N LEU A 15 1.93 -5.60 5.82
CA LEU A 15 2.98 -4.67 5.43
C LEU A 15 4.29 -4.91 6.21
N GLU A 16 4.23 -5.29 7.48
CA GLU A 16 5.42 -5.69 8.25
C GLU A 16 6.01 -7.03 7.79
N GLU A 17 5.16 -7.96 7.35
CA GLU A 17 5.61 -9.29 6.92
C GLU A 17 6.23 -9.29 5.52
N THR A 18 5.59 -8.65 4.55
CA THR A 18 6.00 -8.72 3.13
C THR A 18 6.11 -7.38 2.43
N GLY A 19 5.77 -6.27 3.11
CA GLY A 19 5.70 -4.95 2.49
C GLY A 19 4.51 -4.77 1.53
N VAL A 20 3.65 -5.78 1.40
CA VAL A 20 2.51 -5.77 0.47
C VAL A 20 1.25 -6.24 1.19
N TRP A 21 0.18 -5.48 1.03
CA TRP A 21 -1.16 -5.90 1.39
C TRP A 21 -2.06 -5.81 0.16
N VAL A 22 -2.87 -6.86 -0.06
CA VAL A 22 -3.86 -6.90 -1.14
C VAL A 22 -5.24 -6.98 -0.51
N ALA A 23 -6.11 -6.05 -0.91
CA ALA A 23 -7.50 -6.06 -0.46
C ALA A 23 -8.18 -7.39 -0.82
N PRO A 24 -8.99 -8.00 0.06
CA PRO A 24 -9.66 -9.28 -0.22
C PRO A 24 -10.46 -9.30 -1.53
N GLU A 25 -11.01 -8.16 -1.92
CA GLU A 25 -11.72 -7.93 -3.18
C GLU A 25 -10.80 -7.92 -4.41
N ALA A 26 -9.58 -7.39 -4.30
CA ALA A 26 -8.56 -7.43 -5.35
C ALA A 26 -7.84 -8.78 -5.41
N ALA A 27 -7.87 -9.58 -4.34
CA ALA A 27 -7.19 -10.88 -4.27
C ALA A 27 -7.70 -11.88 -5.33
N ALA A 28 -8.91 -11.68 -5.87
CA ALA A 28 -9.43 -12.49 -6.98
C ALA A 28 -8.83 -12.11 -8.35
N GLU A 29 -8.26 -10.91 -8.47
CA GLU A 29 -7.68 -10.36 -9.70
C GLU A 29 -6.14 -10.48 -9.75
N VAL A 30 -5.51 -10.70 -8.60
CA VAL A 30 -4.05 -10.88 -8.47
C VAL A 30 -3.73 -12.36 -8.34
N SER A 31 -2.97 -12.92 -9.28
CA SER A 31 -2.48 -14.30 -9.15
C SER A 31 -1.42 -14.42 -8.06
N ALA A 32 -1.25 -15.63 -7.50
CA ALA A 32 -0.21 -15.90 -6.51
C ALA A 32 1.22 -15.65 -7.04
N GLU A 33 1.42 -15.84 -8.35
CA GLU A 33 2.70 -15.55 -9.01
C GLU A 33 2.95 -14.03 -9.06
N GLU A 34 1.95 -13.24 -9.47
CA GLU A 34 2.06 -11.77 -9.49
C GLU A 34 2.27 -11.17 -8.09
N LEU A 35 1.60 -11.72 -7.07
CA LEU A 35 1.82 -11.29 -5.69
C LEU A 35 3.24 -11.59 -5.23
N ALA A 36 3.77 -12.79 -5.50
CA ALA A 36 5.13 -13.16 -5.12
C ALA A 36 6.19 -12.31 -5.84
N ASP A 37 5.98 -12.00 -7.12
CA ASP A 37 6.84 -11.09 -7.88
C ASP A 37 6.82 -9.68 -7.29
N LEU A 38 5.64 -9.18 -6.89
CA LEU A 38 5.50 -7.87 -6.25
C LEU A 38 6.19 -7.82 -4.88
N GLU A 39 5.98 -8.82 -4.03
CA GLU A 39 6.64 -8.94 -2.72
C GLU A 39 8.16 -9.01 -2.88
N SER A 40 8.66 -9.77 -3.86
CA SER A 40 10.09 -9.81 -4.17
C SER A 40 10.61 -8.45 -4.60
N ALA A 41 9.91 -7.75 -5.50
CA ALA A 41 10.30 -6.43 -5.96
C ALA A 41 10.34 -5.39 -4.83
N VAL A 42 9.38 -5.44 -3.91
CA VAL A 42 9.33 -4.58 -2.72
C VAL A 42 10.50 -4.87 -1.78
N ALA A 43 10.81 -6.14 -1.53
CA ALA A 43 11.91 -6.55 -0.66
C ALA A 43 13.30 -6.16 -1.20
N GLU A 44 13.44 -5.96 -2.51
CA GLU A 44 14.68 -5.49 -3.13
C GLU A 44 14.88 -3.96 -3.02
N VAL A 45 13.85 -3.20 -2.61
CA VAL A 45 13.96 -1.75 -2.44
C VAL A 45 14.76 -1.43 -1.17
N PRO A 46 15.84 -0.64 -1.25
CA PRO A 46 16.67 -0.31 -0.08
C PRO A 46 15.94 0.56 0.96
N THR A 47 14.89 1.27 0.53
CA THR A 47 14.00 2.05 1.38
C THR A 47 12.80 1.18 1.76
N PRO A 48 12.39 1.13 3.05
CA PRO A 48 11.16 0.45 3.44
C PRO A 48 10.01 0.90 2.55
N THR A 49 9.36 -0.05 1.89
CA THR A 49 8.31 0.23 0.90
C THR A 49 7.08 -0.58 1.26
N TYR A 50 5.94 0.10 1.29
CA TYR A 50 4.66 -0.42 1.74
C TYR A 50 3.63 -0.24 0.63
N VAL A 51 3.13 -1.35 0.08
CA VAL A 51 2.20 -1.34 -1.06
C VAL A 51 0.83 -1.83 -0.61
N VAL A 52 -0.19 -1.01 -0.83
CA VAL A 52 -1.59 -1.31 -0.53
C VAL A 52 -2.36 -1.42 -1.85
N VAL A 53 -2.60 -2.65 -2.30
CA VAL A 53 -3.30 -2.94 -3.56
C VAL A 53 -4.80 -3.03 -3.32
N GLN A 54 -5.57 -2.14 -3.94
CA GLN A 54 -7.03 -2.10 -3.77
C GLN A 54 -7.76 -1.66 -5.05
N PRO A 55 -8.99 -2.15 -5.30
CA PRO A 55 -9.77 -1.75 -6.46
C PRO A 55 -10.77 -0.62 -6.16
N ASP A 56 -11.27 -0.49 -4.93
CA ASP A 56 -12.25 0.54 -4.54
C ASP A 56 -11.78 1.39 -3.34
N LEU A 57 -12.27 2.63 -3.26
CA LEU A 57 -11.87 3.63 -2.27
C LEU A 57 -12.94 3.92 -1.21
N ASP A 58 -14.17 3.44 -1.42
CA ASP A 58 -15.29 3.73 -0.53
C ASP A 58 -15.06 3.17 0.89
N ASP A 59 -14.35 2.04 1.03
CA ASP A 59 -13.95 1.46 2.32
C ASP A 59 -12.84 2.26 3.05
N PHE A 60 -12.21 3.23 2.38
CA PHE A 60 -11.01 3.93 2.87
C PHE A 60 -11.15 5.45 2.90
N ALA A 61 -12.30 5.94 3.37
CA ALA A 61 -12.60 7.37 3.45
C ALA A 61 -12.69 8.08 2.08
N GLY A 62 -12.62 7.35 0.97
CA GLY A 62 -12.68 7.89 -0.39
C GLY A 62 -11.35 8.37 -0.97
N GLU A 63 -10.24 8.38 -0.22
CA GLU A 63 -8.95 8.86 -0.71
C GLU A 63 -7.78 7.96 -0.27
N PRO A 64 -7.04 7.35 -1.22
CA PRO A 64 -5.92 6.46 -0.90
C PRO A 64 -4.84 7.16 -0.08
N ALA A 65 -4.63 8.46 -0.32
CA ALA A 65 -3.64 9.26 0.39
C ALA A 65 -3.98 9.42 1.88
N GLU A 66 -5.27 9.41 2.24
CA GLU A 66 -5.73 9.53 3.62
C GLU A 66 -5.51 8.20 4.37
N LEU A 67 -5.71 7.05 3.71
CA LEU A 67 -5.33 5.74 4.25
C LEU A 67 -3.81 5.64 4.50
N LEU A 68 -2.99 6.01 3.52
CA LEU A 68 -1.53 5.94 3.68
C LEU A 68 -1.05 6.84 4.83
N THR A 69 -1.69 8.01 4.99
CA THR A 69 -1.42 8.93 6.11
C THR A 69 -1.84 8.31 7.45
N GLN A 70 -3.04 7.72 7.54
CA GLN A 70 -3.51 7.03 8.76
C GLN A 70 -2.60 5.85 9.16
N LEU A 71 -2.10 5.07 8.19
CA LEU A 71 -1.14 3.99 8.44
C LEU A 71 0.16 4.54 9.04
N HIS A 72 0.71 5.60 8.45
CA HIS A 72 1.92 6.24 8.97
C HIS A 72 1.69 6.84 10.37
N ASP A 73 0.67 7.69 10.55
CA ASP A 73 0.37 8.32 11.85
C ASP A 73 0.14 7.29 12.97
N ARG A 74 -0.39 6.11 12.63
CA ARG A 74 -0.72 5.07 13.62
C ARG A 74 0.47 4.20 14.01
N TYR A 75 1.37 3.90 13.06
CA TYR A 75 2.43 2.92 13.23
C TYR A 75 3.84 3.49 13.15
N ASP A 76 3.98 4.80 12.85
CA ASP A 76 5.24 5.54 12.78
C ASP A 76 6.28 4.89 11.83
N GLY A 77 5.80 4.26 10.76
CA GLY A 77 6.66 3.63 9.76
C GLY A 77 7.28 4.68 8.85
N ASP A 78 8.61 4.82 8.88
CA ASP A 78 9.34 5.57 7.86
C ASP A 78 9.48 4.72 6.59
N GLY A 79 9.29 5.35 5.43
CA GLY A 79 9.36 4.65 4.15
C GLY A 79 8.51 5.27 3.04
N LEU A 80 8.44 4.56 1.93
CA LEU A 80 7.60 4.86 0.78
C LEU A 80 6.30 4.06 0.87
N TYR A 81 5.17 4.74 0.83
CA TYR A 81 3.84 4.17 0.86
C TYR A 81 3.20 4.33 -0.52
N LEU A 82 2.70 3.24 -1.09
CA LEU A 82 2.15 3.19 -2.45
C LEU A 82 0.76 2.57 -2.44
N ALA A 83 -0.17 3.22 -3.11
CA ALA A 83 -1.52 2.69 -3.35
C ALA A 83 -1.82 2.73 -4.85
N PRO A 84 -1.52 1.65 -5.60
CA PRO A 84 -1.95 1.51 -6.98
C PRO A 84 -3.47 1.34 -7.06
N GLN A 85 -4.08 2.04 -8.01
CA GLN A 85 -5.51 1.98 -8.32
C GLN A 85 -5.69 1.59 -9.77
N PHE A 86 -6.58 0.63 -10.01
CA PHE A 86 -6.86 0.10 -11.34
C PHE A 86 -8.24 0.56 -11.79
N TYR A 87 -8.31 1.58 -12.65
CA TYR A 87 -9.58 2.06 -13.19
C TYR A 87 -9.92 1.34 -14.49
N GLY A 88 -10.77 0.31 -14.43
CA GLY A 88 -11.31 -0.36 -15.62
C GLY A 88 -10.28 -1.14 -16.45
N GLY A 89 -9.26 -1.70 -15.78
CA GLY A 89 -8.16 -2.46 -16.38
C GLY A 89 -6.78 -1.79 -16.17
N LEU A 90 -5.72 -2.46 -16.62
CA LEU A 90 -4.32 -1.99 -16.50
C LEU A 90 -4.01 -0.71 -17.34
N ASP A 91 -4.90 -0.31 -18.25
CA ASP A 91 -4.71 0.86 -19.13
C ASP A 91 -4.84 2.21 -18.41
N ARG A 92 -5.33 2.23 -17.17
CA ARG A 92 -5.39 3.42 -16.31
C ARG A 92 -4.98 3.07 -14.89
N LEU A 93 -3.69 2.87 -14.71
CA LEU A 93 -3.05 2.86 -13.40
C LEU A 93 -2.97 4.29 -12.87
N ASN A 94 -3.60 4.54 -11.73
CA ASN A 94 -3.26 5.70 -10.90
C ASN A 94 -2.42 5.20 -9.72
N LEU A 95 -1.30 5.86 -9.45
CA LEU A 95 -0.45 5.54 -8.32
C LEU A 95 -0.51 6.71 -7.35
N THR A 96 -1.04 6.46 -6.16
CA THR A 96 -0.92 7.41 -5.06
C THR A 96 0.28 7.03 -4.21
N ASP A 97 1.14 8.01 -3.93
CA ASP A 97 2.31 7.84 -3.07
C ASP A 97 2.29 8.79 -1.87
N ARG A 98 2.95 8.35 -0.79
CA ARG A 98 3.38 9.19 0.33
C ARG A 98 4.73 8.69 0.83
N ALA A 99 5.58 9.59 1.32
CA ALA A 99 6.87 9.20 1.86
C ALA A 99 7.18 9.98 3.14
N TRP A 100 7.71 9.27 4.13
CA TRP A 100 8.15 9.82 5.42
C TRP A 100 9.51 9.24 5.80
N GLY A 101 10.35 10.02 6.48
CA GLY A 101 11.69 9.60 6.88
C GLY A 101 12.65 9.23 5.73
N THR A 102 12.25 9.48 4.48
CA THR A 102 13.11 9.24 3.30
C THR A 102 14.10 10.39 3.17
N GLU A 103 15.21 10.31 3.90
CA GLU A 103 16.37 11.14 3.62
C GLU A 103 16.94 10.71 2.27
N VAL A 104 16.52 11.37 1.20
CA VAL A 104 17.33 11.46 -0.01
C VAL A 104 18.52 12.32 0.34
N ASP A 105 19.64 11.71 0.74
CA ASP A 105 20.94 12.38 0.82
C ASP A 105 21.16 13.14 -0.51
N PRO A 106 21.18 14.48 -0.50
CA PRO A 106 21.51 15.24 -1.69
C PRO A 106 23.01 15.05 -1.93
N TRP A 107 23.35 14.28 -2.97
CA TRP A 107 24.70 14.21 -3.51
C TRP A 107 25.24 15.61 -3.89
#